data_AF-A0A1I0TFC8-F1
#
_entry.id   AF-A0A1I0TFC8-F1
#
_cell.length_a   1.000
_cell.length_b   1.000
_cell.length_c   1.000
_cell.angle_alpha   90.00
_cell.angle_beta   90.00
_cell.angle_gamma   90.00
#
_symmetry.space_group_name_H-M   'P 1'
#
loop_
_entity.id
_entity.type
_entity.pdbx_description
1 polymer ?
#
loop_
_entity_poly.entity_id
_entity_poly.type
_entity_poly.pdbx_seq_one_letter_code
_entity_poly.pdbx_strand_id
1 'polypeptide(L)'
;MLGERWEPKIQQFRQIKSHAFSLLHFYAFEEQKMQPVHFQQLIPPLQRLIKSDFFEDFRNLMKDEDNRTEAQMLLEWLSSLGEVLKLPNGYYLPLPPRFVELPSSKNLILLSSMRGTIDKYYGCGSGYTEDSNGFPTLTLDEWMPSLSVNEFIKTIKSEKPTQLTDEPTEVFLPQTKRKWHPFQTNLISQFDCYIARYNLKNSQPFYFWVEKGSYYKIPADYLDIAKYALEYRAGIKTTVKCTKIHGELIHIRFSKRLPISEERMLMLFAFPFSFIKPIEWIMSFQHYSDFIWVLQRLGIDHTSILWGELKFDDGVHH
;
A
#
# COMPACT_ATOMS: atom_id res chain seq x y z
N MET A 1 -9.20 -7.59 -23.69
CA MET A 1 -8.76 -6.18 -23.75
C MET A 1 -8.29 -5.54 -22.43
N LEU A 2 -8.83 -5.86 -21.23
CA LEU A 2 -8.17 -5.40 -19.98
C LEU A 2 -6.89 -6.21 -19.71
N GLY A 3 -6.95 -7.55 -19.72
CA GLY A 3 -5.80 -8.45 -19.47
C GLY A 3 -4.51 -8.12 -20.24
N GLU A 4 -4.62 -7.97 -21.57
CA GLU A 4 -3.49 -7.70 -22.47
C GLU A 4 -2.81 -6.35 -22.22
N ARG A 5 -3.50 -5.37 -21.61
CA ARG A 5 -2.94 -4.05 -21.28
C ARG A 5 -2.08 -4.06 -20.00
N TRP A 6 -2.10 -5.13 -19.21
CA TRP A 6 -1.38 -5.20 -17.93
C TRP A 6 -0.02 -5.88 -18.03
N GLU A 7 0.12 -6.85 -18.92
CA GLU A 7 1.35 -7.61 -19.07
C GLU A 7 2.56 -6.70 -19.37
N PRO A 8 2.48 -5.72 -20.30
CA PRO A 8 3.60 -4.81 -20.56
C PRO A 8 4.00 -4.01 -19.33
N LYS A 9 3.03 -3.52 -18.54
CA LYS A 9 3.26 -2.76 -17.30
C LYS A 9 4.02 -3.56 -16.27
N ILE A 10 3.60 -4.81 -16.05
CA ILE A 10 4.22 -5.71 -15.07
C ILE A 10 5.62 -6.12 -15.54
N GLN A 11 5.78 -6.41 -16.83
CA GLN A 11 7.08 -6.73 -17.43
C GLN A 11 8.07 -5.57 -17.30
N GLN A 12 7.67 -4.37 -17.69
CA GLN A 12 8.46 -3.15 -17.55
C GLN A 12 8.82 -2.91 -16.07
N PHE A 13 7.85 -3.05 -15.16
CA PHE A 13 8.11 -2.92 -13.73
C PHE A 13 9.15 -3.93 -13.21
N ARG A 14 9.04 -5.22 -13.58
CA ARG A 14 10.03 -6.23 -13.17
C ARG A 14 11.42 -5.91 -13.70
N GLN A 15 11.53 -5.47 -14.96
CA GLN A 15 12.81 -5.11 -15.58
C GLN A 15 13.46 -3.91 -14.88
N ILE A 16 12.70 -2.83 -14.65
CA ILE A 16 13.27 -1.64 -13.99
C ILE A 16 13.64 -1.92 -12.53
N LYS A 17 12.85 -2.74 -11.82
CA LYS A 17 13.19 -3.18 -10.47
C LYS A 17 14.50 -3.98 -10.45
N SER A 18 14.62 -4.98 -11.33
CA SER A 18 15.83 -5.79 -11.43
C SER A 18 17.07 -4.92 -11.72
N HIS A 19 16.91 -3.92 -12.60
CA HIS A 19 17.97 -2.95 -12.86
C HIS A 19 18.30 -2.08 -11.63
N ALA A 20 17.30 -1.59 -10.91
CA ALA A 20 17.50 -0.83 -9.67
C ALA A 20 18.25 -1.64 -8.60
N PHE A 21 17.92 -2.92 -8.44
CA PHE A 21 18.68 -3.81 -7.55
C PHE A 21 20.10 -4.03 -8.03
N SER A 22 20.29 -4.32 -9.32
CA SER A 22 21.61 -4.57 -9.89
C SER A 22 22.52 -3.36 -9.70
N LEU A 23 21.99 -2.15 -9.95
CA LEU A 23 22.71 -0.89 -9.76
C LEU A 23 23.05 -0.64 -8.28
N LEU A 24 22.07 -0.85 -7.39
CA LEU A 24 22.29 -0.69 -5.96
C LEU A 24 23.33 -1.67 -5.44
N HIS A 25 23.29 -2.94 -5.84
CA HIS A 25 24.30 -3.93 -5.46
C HIS A 25 25.67 -3.56 -6.03
N PHE A 26 25.76 -3.13 -7.30
CA PHE A 26 27.02 -2.72 -7.91
C PHE A 26 27.73 -1.63 -7.09
N TYR A 27 27.02 -0.56 -6.73
CA TYR A 27 27.61 0.52 -5.92
C TYR A 27 27.77 0.16 -4.44
N ALA A 28 26.93 -0.73 -3.90
CA ALA A 28 27.03 -1.13 -2.50
C ALA A 28 28.22 -2.06 -2.26
N PHE A 29 28.68 -2.84 -3.24
CA PHE A 29 29.76 -3.81 -3.08
C PHE A 29 31.11 -3.31 -3.63
N GLU A 30 31.48 -2.07 -3.31
CA GLU A 30 32.86 -1.60 -3.50
C GLU A 30 33.80 -2.26 -2.47
N GLU A 31 35.00 -2.67 -2.90
CA GLU A 31 36.06 -3.23 -2.03
C GLU A 31 35.65 -4.47 -1.20
N GLN A 32 34.74 -5.30 -1.70
CA GLN A 32 34.24 -6.52 -1.01
C GLN A 32 33.52 -6.25 0.33
N LYS A 33 33.10 -5.01 0.59
CA LYS A 33 32.29 -4.65 1.77
C LYS A 33 31.02 -3.95 1.32
N MET A 34 29.93 -4.22 2.02
CA MET A 34 28.64 -3.59 1.75
C MET A 34 28.61 -2.18 2.33
N GLN A 35 28.48 -1.16 1.49
CA GLN A 35 28.44 0.26 1.83
C GLN A 35 27.11 0.92 1.46
N PRO A 36 26.61 1.89 2.25
CA PRO A 36 25.46 2.71 1.88
C PRO A 36 25.70 3.50 0.59
N VAL A 37 24.72 3.48 -0.32
CA VAL A 37 24.80 4.18 -1.61
C VAL A 37 23.95 5.45 -1.58
N HIS A 38 24.54 6.60 -1.87
CA HIS A 38 23.82 7.87 -1.90
C HIS A 38 22.89 7.97 -3.12
N PHE A 39 21.73 8.58 -2.98
CA PHE A 39 20.73 8.70 -4.05
C PHE A 39 21.27 9.36 -5.33
N GLN A 40 22.26 10.25 -5.21
CA GLN A 40 22.88 10.93 -6.36
C GLN A 40 23.60 9.97 -7.31
N GLN A 41 24.00 8.78 -6.84
CA GLN A 41 24.61 7.75 -7.68
C GLN A 41 23.55 6.88 -8.37
N LEU A 42 22.38 6.72 -7.73
CA LEU A 42 21.30 5.84 -8.20
C LEU A 42 20.35 6.55 -9.17
N ILE A 43 19.93 7.78 -8.85
CA ILE A 43 18.85 8.47 -9.57
C ILE A 43 19.22 8.83 -11.00
N PRO A 44 20.36 9.45 -11.32
CA PRO A 44 20.67 9.82 -12.70
C PRO A 44 20.66 8.65 -13.70
N PRO A 45 21.33 7.50 -13.45
CA PRO A 45 21.27 6.37 -14.37
C PRO A 45 19.86 5.73 -14.43
N LEU A 46 19.16 5.58 -13.30
CA LEU A 46 17.78 5.05 -13.31
C LEU A 46 16.83 5.94 -14.09
N GLN A 47 16.94 7.25 -13.91
CA GLN A 47 16.08 8.21 -14.58
C GLN A 47 16.29 8.20 -16.10
N ARG A 48 17.53 8.05 -16.56
CA ARG A 48 17.82 7.90 -18.00
C ARG A 48 17.16 6.65 -18.58
N LEU A 49 17.24 5.53 -17.86
CA LEU A 49 16.61 4.28 -18.28
C LEU A 49 15.09 4.40 -18.34
N ILE A 50 14.46 4.89 -17.27
CA ILE A 50 13.00 5.08 -17.17
C ILE A 50 12.48 6.03 -18.26
N LYS A 51 13.29 6.98 -18.73
CA LYS A 51 12.92 7.92 -19.81
C LYS A 51 12.94 7.33 -21.22
N SER A 52 13.40 6.10 -21.42
CA SER A 52 13.29 5.43 -22.72
C SER A 52 11.85 5.07 -23.08
N ASP A 53 11.55 4.91 -24.37
CA ASP A 53 10.20 4.62 -24.86
C ASP A 53 9.67 3.28 -24.33
N PHE A 54 10.57 2.32 -24.08
CA PHE A 54 10.21 1.02 -23.52
C PHE A 54 9.48 1.11 -22.18
N PHE A 55 9.75 2.13 -21.34
CA PHE A 55 9.14 2.26 -20.02
C PHE A 55 7.96 3.24 -19.98
N GLU A 56 7.35 3.58 -21.11
CA GLU A 56 6.23 4.52 -21.16
C GLU A 56 5.05 4.07 -20.27
N ASP A 57 4.65 2.80 -20.35
CA ASP A 57 3.54 2.28 -19.55
C ASP A 57 3.85 2.33 -18.06
N PHE A 58 5.10 2.04 -17.68
CA PHE A 58 5.57 2.14 -16.31
C PHE A 58 5.56 3.59 -15.80
N ARG A 59 6.05 4.55 -16.60
CA ARG A 59 5.98 5.98 -16.25
C ARG A 59 4.53 6.42 -16.01
N ASN A 60 3.59 5.93 -16.81
CA ASN A 60 2.17 6.24 -16.63
C ASN A 60 1.60 5.79 -15.27
N LEU A 61 2.18 4.78 -14.61
CA LEU A 61 1.79 4.35 -13.26
C LEU A 61 2.26 5.31 -12.16
N MET A 62 3.30 6.09 -12.45
CA MET A 62 4.02 6.98 -11.52
C MET A 62 3.81 8.46 -11.83
N LYS A 63 2.89 8.82 -12.73
CA LYS A 63 2.60 10.22 -13.06
C LYS A 63 2.07 10.96 -11.83
N ASP A 64 2.96 11.64 -11.13
CA ASP A 64 2.68 12.45 -9.95
C ASP A 64 2.62 13.94 -10.32
N GLU A 65 1.84 14.70 -9.57
CA GLU A 65 1.81 16.16 -9.65
C GLU A 65 2.95 16.79 -8.83
N ASP A 66 3.60 16.00 -7.96
CA ASP A 66 4.75 16.43 -7.16
C ASP A 66 6.05 16.48 -7.99
N ASN A 67 6.94 17.42 -7.67
CA ASN A 67 8.25 17.65 -8.31
C ASN A 67 9.29 16.50 -8.12
N ARG A 68 8.85 15.28 -7.80
CA ARG A 68 9.72 14.11 -7.64
C ARG A 68 10.00 13.48 -8.99
N THR A 69 11.21 12.93 -9.16
CA THR A 69 11.53 12.18 -10.37
C THR A 69 11.00 10.74 -10.27
N GLU A 70 10.73 10.10 -11.41
CA GLU A 70 10.25 8.72 -11.45
C GLU A 70 11.21 7.74 -10.77
N ALA A 71 12.53 7.99 -10.88
CA ALA A 71 13.54 7.20 -10.16
C ALA A 71 13.46 7.37 -8.64
N GLN A 72 13.14 8.56 -8.13
CA GLN A 72 12.91 8.78 -6.69
C GLN A 72 11.70 7.99 -6.23
N MET A 73 10.59 8.08 -6.97
CA MET A 73 9.36 7.36 -6.65
C MET A 73 9.59 5.85 -6.64
N LEU A 74 10.32 5.30 -7.63
CA LEU A 74 10.69 3.88 -7.66
C LEU A 74 11.49 3.46 -6.42
N LEU A 75 12.52 4.22 -6.03
CA LEU A 75 13.35 3.88 -4.86
C LEU A 75 12.58 3.98 -3.54
N GLU A 76 11.75 5.01 -3.39
CA GLU A 76 10.88 5.15 -2.21
C GLU A 76 9.88 4.01 -2.13
N TRP A 77 9.33 3.61 -3.26
CA TRP A 77 8.39 2.51 -3.35
C TRP A 77 9.06 1.16 -3.02
N LEU A 78 10.23 0.87 -3.59
CA LEU A 78 11.02 -0.33 -3.26
C LEU A 78 11.34 -0.35 -1.77
N SER A 79 11.74 0.80 -1.21
CA SER A 79 11.99 0.88 0.23
C SER A 79 10.74 0.62 1.06
N SER A 80 9.58 1.11 0.61
CA SER A 80 8.31 0.94 1.31
C SER A 80 7.84 -0.51 1.37
N LEU A 81 8.22 -1.33 0.38
CA LEU A 81 7.98 -2.78 0.36
C LEU A 81 9.07 -3.59 1.10
N GLY A 82 10.09 -2.91 1.65
CA GLY A 82 11.26 -3.57 2.22
C GLY A 82 12.09 -4.30 1.16
N GLU A 83 11.99 -3.94 -0.11
CA GLU A 83 12.84 -4.49 -1.16
C GLU A 83 14.29 -3.96 -1.02
N VAL A 84 14.42 -2.71 -0.56
CA VAL A 84 15.68 -2.02 -0.21
C VAL A 84 15.52 -1.28 1.12
N LEU A 85 16.62 -0.97 1.80
CA LEU A 85 16.61 -0.17 3.01
C LEU A 85 16.95 1.29 2.69
N LYS A 86 16.01 2.22 2.96
CA LYS A 86 16.29 3.66 2.95
C LYS A 86 16.86 4.07 4.30
N LEU A 87 18.02 4.70 4.28
CA LEU A 87 18.73 5.25 5.43
C LEU A 87 18.53 6.77 5.50
N PRO A 88 18.86 7.41 6.65
CA PRO A 88 18.87 8.87 6.77
C PRO A 88 19.76 9.53 5.70
N ASN A 89 19.49 10.81 5.44
CA ASN A 89 20.28 11.63 4.49
C ASN A 89 20.34 11.08 3.05
N GLY A 90 19.35 10.29 2.64
CA GLY A 90 19.20 9.86 1.25
C GLY A 90 20.13 8.72 0.81
N TYR A 91 20.56 7.89 1.75
CA TYR A 91 21.31 6.67 1.46
C TYR A 91 20.39 5.46 1.31
N TYR A 92 20.82 4.48 0.53
CA TYR A 92 20.12 3.21 0.32
C TYR A 92 21.08 2.03 0.51
N LEU A 93 20.55 0.90 1.00
CA LEU A 93 21.28 -0.36 1.10
C LEU A 93 20.44 -1.50 0.50
N PRO A 94 21.07 -2.47 -0.19
CA PRO A 94 20.38 -3.70 -0.52
C PRO A 94 19.95 -4.44 0.76
N LEU A 95 18.86 -5.20 0.70
CA LEU A 95 18.45 -6.08 1.78
C LEU A 95 18.72 -7.53 1.38
N PRO A 96 18.98 -8.45 2.34
CA PRO A 96 19.14 -9.85 2.01
C PRO A 96 17.81 -10.44 1.49
N PRO A 97 17.87 -11.38 0.53
CA PRO A 97 16.69 -12.10 0.08
C PRO A 97 15.99 -12.83 1.22
N ARG A 98 14.66 -12.80 1.20
CA ARG A 98 13.80 -13.41 2.23
C ARG A 98 12.41 -13.71 1.68
N PHE A 99 11.73 -14.66 2.29
CA PHE A 99 10.34 -14.95 1.99
C PHE A 99 9.40 -14.20 2.91
N VAL A 100 8.26 -13.82 2.35
CA VAL A 100 7.08 -13.44 3.11
C VAL A 100 6.01 -14.49 2.85
N GLU A 101 5.58 -15.17 3.91
CA GLU A 101 4.51 -16.17 3.84
C GLU A 101 3.15 -15.48 3.83
N LEU A 102 2.33 -15.80 2.84
CA LEU A 102 0.95 -15.33 2.76
C LEU A 102 0.05 -16.06 3.78
N PRO A 103 -0.90 -15.36 4.42
CA PRO A 103 -1.57 -15.81 5.63
C PRO A 103 -2.54 -16.96 5.37
N SER A 104 -3.26 -16.93 4.24
CA SER A 104 -4.29 -17.91 3.91
C SER A 104 -3.77 -19.01 3.00
N SER A 105 -3.09 -18.65 1.89
CA SER A 105 -2.60 -19.61 0.91
C SER A 105 -1.29 -20.29 1.30
N LYS A 106 -0.54 -19.73 2.25
CA LYS A 106 0.82 -20.17 2.63
C LYS A 106 1.84 -20.08 1.49
N ASN A 107 1.50 -19.36 0.41
CA ASN A 107 2.44 -19.08 -0.67
C ASN A 107 3.60 -18.22 -0.16
N LEU A 108 4.82 -18.53 -0.60
CA LEU A 108 6.03 -17.81 -0.22
C LEU A 108 6.42 -16.82 -1.31
N ILE A 109 6.43 -15.53 -0.98
CA ILE A 109 6.82 -14.47 -1.91
C ILE A 109 8.24 -14.04 -1.60
N LEU A 110 9.13 -14.17 -2.57
CA LEU A 110 10.51 -13.76 -2.48
C LEU A 110 10.61 -12.23 -2.61
N LEU A 111 11.31 -11.61 -1.67
CA LEU A 111 11.71 -10.20 -1.72
C LEU A 111 13.24 -10.08 -1.82
N SER A 112 13.68 -8.91 -2.23
CA SER A 112 15.07 -8.43 -2.27
C SER A 112 16.01 -9.33 -3.08
N SER A 113 15.48 -9.98 -4.12
CA SER A 113 16.24 -10.91 -4.96
C SER A 113 16.23 -10.49 -6.42
N MET A 114 17.38 -10.63 -7.08
CA MET A 114 17.48 -10.57 -8.55
C MET A 114 17.02 -11.88 -9.20
N ARG A 115 16.92 -12.97 -8.42
CA ARG A 115 16.37 -14.26 -8.83
C ARG A 115 14.91 -14.32 -8.42
N GLY A 116 14.03 -14.63 -9.37
CA GLY A 116 12.61 -14.83 -9.11
C GLY A 116 11.86 -14.75 -10.41
N THR A 117 11.14 -15.81 -10.76
CA THR A 117 10.10 -15.79 -11.80
C THR A 117 9.38 -17.14 -11.83
N ILE A 118 8.07 -17.08 -11.64
CA ILE A 118 7.11 -17.93 -12.33
C ILE A 118 6.37 -17.00 -13.30
N ASP A 119 6.07 -17.46 -14.51
CA ASP A 119 5.46 -16.64 -15.59
C ASP A 119 4.10 -16.01 -15.24
N LYS A 120 3.53 -16.29 -14.06
CA LYS A 120 2.19 -15.87 -13.62
C LYS A 120 2.14 -15.10 -12.30
N TYR A 121 3.24 -14.48 -11.87
CA TYR A 121 3.26 -13.69 -10.63
C TYR A 121 2.87 -12.21 -10.84
N TYR A 122 1.71 -11.79 -10.37
CA TYR A 122 1.21 -10.41 -10.59
C TYR A 122 1.54 -9.45 -9.44
N GLY A 123 2.27 -9.88 -8.42
CA GLY A 123 2.67 -8.99 -7.34
C GLY A 123 3.90 -8.13 -7.67
N CYS A 124 4.28 -7.34 -6.69
CA CYS A 124 5.32 -6.34 -6.74
C CYS A 124 6.67 -6.83 -6.16
N GLY A 125 6.66 -7.96 -5.44
CA GLY A 125 7.84 -8.69 -4.96
C GLY A 125 8.67 -9.31 -6.08
N SER A 126 9.78 -9.97 -5.76
CA SER A 126 10.62 -10.65 -6.78
C SER A 126 9.93 -11.88 -7.37
N GLY A 127 8.88 -12.38 -6.74
CA GLY A 127 8.00 -13.43 -7.24
C GLY A 127 8.10 -14.71 -6.43
N TYR A 128 7.77 -15.83 -7.07
CA TYR A 128 7.96 -17.15 -6.50
C TYR A 128 9.33 -17.70 -6.86
N THR A 129 9.78 -18.69 -6.10
CA THR A 129 10.94 -19.52 -6.42
C THR A 129 10.55 -20.99 -6.27
N GLU A 130 11.12 -21.83 -7.13
CA GLU A 130 10.91 -23.28 -7.09
C GLU A 130 11.77 -23.93 -6.00
N ASP A 131 12.92 -23.32 -5.65
CA ASP A 131 13.83 -23.79 -4.62
C ASP A 131 13.48 -23.19 -3.25
N SER A 132 12.95 -24.00 -2.34
CA SER A 132 12.67 -23.64 -0.94
C SER A 132 13.92 -23.57 -0.05
N ASN A 133 15.10 -23.89 -0.59
CA ASN A 133 16.33 -23.99 0.19
C ASN A 133 17.09 -22.65 0.26
N GLY A 134 16.97 -21.95 1.39
CA GLY A 134 18.09 -21.15 1.90
C GLY A 134 17.80 -19.72 2.38
N PHE A 135 16.59 -19.18 2.24
CA PHE A 135 16.28 -17.82 2.73
C PHE A 135 15.37 -17.84 3.96
N PRO A 136 15.52 -16.87 4.89
CA PRO A 136 14.63 -16.76 6.05
C PRO A 136 13.21 -16.44 5.59
N THR A 137 12.23 -17.01 6.30
CA THR A 137 10.80 -16.76 6.08
C THR A 137 10.25 -15.87 7.19
N LEU A 138 9.52 -14.83 6.80
CA LEU A 138 8.78 -13.94 7.68
C LEU A 138 7.28 -14.15 7.47
N THR A 139 6.51 -14.06 8.54
CA THR A 139 5.07 -13.84 8.46
C THR A 139 4.77 -12.41 7.97
N LEU A 140 3.54 -12.15 7.51
CA LEU A 140 3.14 -10.79 7.10
C LEU A 140 3.32 -9.76 8.21
N ASP A 141 2.97 -10.10 9.45
CA ASP A 141 3.05 -9.17 10.58
C ASP A 141 4.52 -8.93 11.01
N GLU A 142 5.43 -9.90 10.80
CA GLU A 142 6.88 -9.69 11.00
C GLU A 142 7.50 -8.81 9.92
N TRP A 143 7.02 -8.94 8.67
CA TRP A 143 7.50 -8.12 7.56
C TRP A 143 6.96 -6.68 7.60
N MET A 144 5.66 -6.52 7.88
CA MET A 144 4.98 -5.23 7.94
C MET A 144 4.03 -5.20 9.15
N PRO A 145 4.55 -4.88 10.35
CA PRO A 145 3.72 -4.77 11.55
C PRO A 145 2.63 -3.71 11.35
N SER A 146 1.36 -4.10 11.39
CA SER A 146 0.23 -3.17 11.42
C SER A 146 -0.89 -3.70 12.31
N LEU A 147 -1.75 -2.78 12.78
CA LEU A 147 -2.94 -3.14 13.54
C LEU A 147 -4.13 -3.30 12.61
N SER A 148 -4.94 -4.34 12.83
CA SER A 148 -6.30 -4.39 12.31
C SER A 148 -7.19 -3.33 12.98
N VAL A 149 -8.35 -3.05 12.39
CA VAL A 149 -9.37 -2.15 12.95
C VAL A 149 -9.76 -2.58 14.37
N ASN A 150 -9.95 -3.89 14.60
CA ASN A 150 -10.34 -4.41 15.89
C ASN A 150 -9.22 -4.25 16.93
N GLU A 151 -7.97 -4.46 16.54
CA GLU A 151 -6.82 -4.24 17.42
C GLU A 151 -6.63 -2.76 17.72
N PHE A 152 -6.74 -1.89 16.72
CA PHE A 152 -6.69 -0.44 16.92
C PHE A 152 -7.74 0.03 17.94
N ILE A 153 -8.99 -0.42 17.82
CA ILE A 153 -10.07 -0.06 18.76
C ILE A 153 -9.76 -0.53 20.18
N LYS A 154 -9.17 -1.73 20.34
CA LYS A 154 -8.76 -2.24 21.65
C LYS A 154 -7.60 -1.43 22.23
N THR A 155 -6.58 -1.16 21.43
CA THR A 155 -5.39 -0.41 21.82
C THR A 155 -5.74 1.01 22.22
N ILE A 156 -6.48 1.75 21.40
CA ILE A 156 -6.83 3.15 21.68
C ILE A 156 -7.67 3.29 22.96
N LYS A 157 -8.55 2.31 23.25
CA LYS A 157 -9.37 2.28 24.48
C LYS A 157 -8.59 1.91 25.73
N SER A 158 -7.40 1.32 25.59
CA SER A 158 -6.50 1.04 26.70
C SER A 158 -5.64 2.25 27.09
N GLU A 159 -5.57 3.26 26.22
CA GLU A 159 -4.85 4.50 26.51
C GLU A 159 -5.57 5.35 27.55
N LYS A 160 -4.79 6.09 28.35
CA LYS A 160 -5.35 7.10 29.25
C LYS A 160 -5.83 8.30 28.43
N PRO A 161 -7.05 8.81 28.67
CA PRO A 161 -7.51 10.04 28.02
C PRO A 161 -6.53 11.19 28.26
N THR A 162 -6.26 11.95 27.19
CA THR A 162 -5.48 13.18 27.25
C THR A 162 -6.40 14.33 27.63
N GLN A 163 -5.99 15.14 28.61
CA GLN A 163 -6.68 16.38 28.93
C GLN A 163 -6.29 17.44 27.90
N LEU A 164 -7.28 17.92 27.14
CA LEU A 164 -7.11 18.99 26.17
C LEU A 164 -7.99 20.17 26.60
N THR A 165 -7.41 21.37 26.58
CA THR A 165 -8.11 22.62 26.92
C THR A 165 -8.61 23.35 25.68
N ASP A 166 -7.95 23.13 24.55
CA ASP A 166 -8.24 23.83 23.30
C ASP A 166 -9.26 23.05 22.46
N GLU A 167 -10.04 23.76 21.66
CA GLU A 167 -10.91 23.17 20.65
C GLU A 167 -10.09 22.66 19.46
N PRO A 168 -10.49 21.54 18.82
CA PRO A 168 -9.80 21.06 17.64
C PRO A 168 -10.04 22.00 16.46
N THR A 169 -9.09 22.02 15.52
CA THR A 169 -9.23 22.81 14.29
C THR A 169 -10.25 22.18 13.34
N GLU A 170 -10.17 20.86 13.19
CA GLU A 170 -11.01 20.09 12.28
C GLU A 170 -11.41 18.75 12.90
N VAL A 171 -12.47 18.15 12.37
CA VAL A 171 -12.96 16.84 12.73
C VAL A 171 -13.17 15.97 11.49
N PHE A 172 -12.95 14.68 11.65
CA PHE A 172 -13.30 13.65 10.68
C PHE A 172 -14.42 12.81 11.28
N LEU A 173 -15.52 12.72 10.53
CA LEU A 173 -16.77 12.11 10.97
C LEU A 173 -16.99 10.78 10.26
N PRO A 174 -17.72 9.83 10.87
CA PRO A 174 -18.10 8.59 10.20
C PRO A 174 -19.09 8.90 9.08
N GLN A 175 -18.60 9.07 7.85
CA GLN A 175 -19.40 9.31 6.66
C GLN A 175 -18.83 8.55 5.46
N THR A 176 -19.67 8.24 4.47
CA THR A 176 -19.22 7.55 3.25
C THR A 176 -18.17 8.34 2.47
N LYS A 177 -18.29 9.68 2.45
CA LYS A 177 -17.30 10.58 1.84
C LYS A 177 -16.32 11.06 2.89
N ARG A 178 -15.07 10.62 2.77
CA ARG A 178 -13.96 11.00 3.67
C ARG A 178 -13.56 12.46 3.43
N LYS A 179 -13.77 13.32 4.42
CA LYS A 179 -13.28 14.70 4.42
C LYS A 179 -13.10 15.21 5.85
N TRP A 180 -12.17 16.14 6.01
CA TRP A 180 -12.08 16.94 7.22
C TRP A 180 -13.15 18.04 7.17
N HIS A 181 -13.70 18.36 8.33
CA HIS A 181 -14.67 19.41 8.53
C HIS A 181 -14.14 20.40 9.58
N PRO A 182 -14.35 21.71 9.43
CA PRO A 182 -14.12 22.64 10.52
C PRO A 182 -14.88 22.20 11.78
N PHE A 183 -14.27 22.35 12.95
CA PHE A 183 -14.93 22.01 14.20
C PHE A 183 -16.18 22.88 14.42
N GLN A 184 -17.31 22.23 14.71
CA GLN A 184 -18.58 22.87 15.04
C GLN A 184 -19.32 21.98 16.04
N THR A 185 -19.63 22.51 17.23
CA THR A 185 -20.29 21.76 18.32
C THR A 185 -21.60 21.10 17.89
N ASN A 186 -22.41 21.81 17.09
CA ASN A 186 -23.70 21.31 16.59
C ASN A 186 -23.55 20.15 15.59
N LEU A 187 -22.41 20.05 14.91
CA LEU A 187 -22.11 18.99 13.95
C LEU A 187 -21.67 17.72 14.68
N ILE A 188 -20.77 17.86 15.66
CA ILE A 188 -20.22 16.71 16.40
C ILE A 188 -21.22 16.08 17.36
N SER A 189 -22.21 16.83 17.87
CA SER A 189 -23.21 16.32 18.81
C SER A 189 -24.11 15.23 18.22
N GLN A 190 -24.08 15.05 16.89
CA GLN A 190 -24.82 14.01 16.17
C GLN A 190 -24.06 12.66 16.12
N PHE A 191 -22.81 12.63 16.60
CA PHE A 191 -21.95 11.46 16.48
C PHE A 191 -21.38 11.06 17.84
N ASP A 192 -21.53 9.79 18.21
CA ASP A 192 -20.95 9.23 19.44
C ASP A 192 -19.42 9.25 19.45
N CYS A 193 -18.83 9.24 18.25
CA CYS A 193 -17.40 9.17 18.05
C CYS A 193 -16.97 9.92 16.78
N TYR A 194 -15.78 10.53 16.83
CA TYR A 194 -15.13 11.20 15.71
C TYR A 194 -13.62 11.25 15.92
N ILE A 195 -12.87 11.69 14.89
CA ILE A 195 -11.45 11.98 15.02
C ILE A 195 -11.26 13.49 15.01
N ALA A 196 -10.62 14.05 16.03
CA ALA A 196 -10.25 15.44 16.12
C ALA A 196 -8.83 15.67 15.58
N ARG A 197 -8.61 16.80 14.92
CA ARG A 197 -7.31 17.26 14.42
C ARG A 197 -6.97 18.61 15.02
N TYR A 198 -5.79 18.69 15.61
CA TYR A 198 -5.19 19.92 16.14
C TYR A 198 -3.99 20.31 15.28
N ASN A 199 -4.07 21.47 14.65
CA ASN A 199 -2.94 22.04 13.92
C ASN A 199 -2.20 23.02 14.83
N LEU A 200 -0.93 22.77 15.13
CA LEU A 200 -0.07 23.82 15.69
C LEU A 200 0.72 24.48 14.56
N LYS A 201 0.98 25.77 14.71
CA LYS A 201 1.80 26.54 13.78
C LYS A 201 3.20 25.91 13.73
N ASN A 202 3.65 25.52 12.55
CA ASN A 202 4.97 24.92 12.28
C ASN A 202 5.22 23.54 12.92
N SER A 203 4.19 22.75 13.25
CA SER A 203 4.36 21.36 13.65
C SER A 203 3.52 20.40 12.80
N GLN A 204 3.85 19.12 12.90
CA GLN A 204 2.95 18.06 12.44
C GLN A 204 1.63 18.13 13.23
N PRO A 205 0.48 17.89 12.56
CA PRO A 205 -0.81 17.87 13.22
C PRO A 205 -0.91 16.72 14.24
N PHE A 206 -1.67 16.95 15.31
CA PHE A 206 -2.02 15.92 16.28
C PHE A 206 -3.44 15.42 16.01
N TYR A 207 -3.64 14.12 16.18
CA TYR A 207 -4.91 13.46 15.95
C TYR A 207 -5.38 12.78 17.22
N PHE A 208 -6.68 12.89 17.51
CA PHE A 208 -7.29 12.27 18.67
C PHE A 208 -8.56 11.54 18.27
N TRP A 209 -8.73 10.31 18.77
CA TRP A 209 -10.00 9.63 18.79
C TRP A 209 -10.84 10.21 19.91
N VAL A 210 -12.04 10.69 19.61
CA VAL A 210 -12.92 11.29 20.60
C VAL A 210 -14.15 10.41 20.79
N GLU A 211 -14.39 9.98 22.02
CA GLU A 211 -15.57 9.19 22.39
C GLU A 211 -16.11 9.68 23.73
N LYS A 212 -17.37 10.10 23.76
CA LYS A 212 -18.05 10.60 24.98
C LYS A 212 -17.24 11.70 25.70
N GLY A 213 -16.65 12.63 24.94
CA GLY A 213 -15.83 13.73 25.47
C GLY A 213 -14.42 13.35 25.95
N SER A 214 -14.04 12.07 25.87
CA SER A 214 -12.68 11.62 26.16
C SER A 214 -11.83 11.62 24.89
N TYR A 215 -10.60 12.16 24.98
CA TYR A 215 -9.67 12.28 23.86
C TYR A 215 -8.53 11.27 24.01
N TYR A 216 -8.34 10.38 23.04
CA TYR A 216 -7.28 9.38 23.03
C TYR A 216 -6.34 9.66 21.86
N LYS A 217 -5.03 9.72 22.12
CA LYS A 217 -4.07 10.19 21.12
C LYS A 217 -3.89 9.12 20.04
N ILE A 218 -4.02 9.50 18.78
CA ILE A 218 -3.75 8.59 17.66
C ILE A 218 -2.30 8.80 17.23
N PRO A 219 -1.44 7.75 17.27
CA PRO A 219 -0.13 7.81 16.64
C PRO A 219 -0.25 8.18 15.15
N ALA A 220 0.67 8.99 14.63
CA ALA A 220 0.58 9.53 13.27
C ALA A 220 0.39 8.42 12.21
N ASP A 221 1.10 7.31 12.36
CA ASP A 221 1.07 6.16 11.44
C ASP A 221 -0.26 5.38 11.49
N TYR A 222 -1.11 5.63 12.50
CA TYR A 222 -2.39 4.95 12.70
C TYR A 222 -3.61 5.79 12.30
N LEU A 223 -3.41 6.96 11.70
CA LEU A 223 -4.53 7.82 11.31
C LEU A 223 -5.47 7.15 10.30
N ASP A 224 -4.93 6.46 9.30
CA ASP A 224 -5.77 5.85 8.26
C ASP A 224 -6.53 4.64 8.79
N ILE A 225 -5.91 3.78 9.61
CA ILE A 225 -6.62 2.69 10.28
C ILE A 225 -7.67 3.23 11.26
N ALA A 226 -7.42 4.36 11.93
CA ALA A 226 -8.39 5.02 12.79
C ALA A 226 -9.64 5.48 12.01
N LYS A 227 -9.47 6.04 10.80
CA LYS A 227 -10.60 6.41 9.93
C LYS A 227 -11.42 5.18 9.54
N TYR A 228 -10.77 4.06 9.21
CA TYR A 228 -11.44 2.79 8.93
C TYR A 228 -12.18 2.26 10.17
N ALA A 229 -11.58 2.35 11.35
CA ALA A 229 -12.19 1.93 12.61
C ALA A 229 -13.42 2.76 12.98
N LEU A 230 -13.37 4.07 12.73
CA LEU A 230 -14.49 4.98 12.95
C LEU A 230 -15.68 4.61 12.05
N GLU A 231 -15.43 4.38 10.76
CA GLU A 231 -16.44 3.95 9.81
C GLU A 231 -17.03 2.57 10.16
N TYR A 232 -16.17 1.62 10.54
CA TYR A 232 -16.57 0.28 10.97
C TYR A 232 -17.52 0.33 12.18
N ARG A 233 -17.19 1.12 13.21
CA ARG A 233 -18.07 1.30 14.39
C ARG A 233 -19.42 1.94 14.05
N ALA A 234 -19.45 2.82 13.05
CA ALA A 234 -20.68 3.45 12.58
C ALA A 234 -21.48 2.59 11.58
N GLY A 235 -21.04 1.36 11.29
CA GLY A 235 -21.71 0.48 10.32
C GLY A 235 -21.58 0.95 8.87
N ILE A 236 -20.63 1.83 8.56
CA ILE A 236 -20.42 2.36 7.21
C ILE A 236 -19.56 1.37 6.43
N LYS A 237 -20.19 0.66 5.49
CA LYS A 237 -19.52 -0.35 4.67
C LYS A 237 -18.59 0.29 3.63
N THR A 238 -17.34 -0.16 3.62
CA THR A 238 -16.42 0.09 2.50
C THR A 238 -16.61 -1.02 1.47
N THR A 239 -17.06 -0.65 0.28
CA THR A 239 -17.34 -1.62 -0.78
C THR A 239 -16.11 -1.86 -1.67
N VAL A 240 -16.00 -3.09 -2.17
CA VAL A 240 -14.98 -3.49 -3.13
C VAL A 240 -15.68 -4.16 -4.30
N LYS A 241 -15.41 -3.69 -5.52
CA LYS A 241 -15.93 -4.30 -6.74
C LYS A 241 -14.90 -5.26 -7.31
N CYS A 242 -15.31 -6.49 -7.61
CA CYS A 242 -14.48 -7.49 -8.25
C CYS A 242 -15.09 -7.90 -9.58
N THR A 243 -14.26 -8.00 -10.63
CA THR A 243 -14.68 -8.45 -11.96
C THR A 243 -13.63 -9.40 -12.52
N LYS A 244 -14.06 -10.58 -12.98
CA LYS A 244 -13.15 -11.48 -13.72
C LYS A 244 -12.91 -10.89 -15.10
N ILE A 245 -11.66 -10.77 -15.54
CA ILE A 245 -11.30 -10.07 -16.79
C ILE A 245 -10.71 -10.98 -17.87
N HIS A 246 -9.87 -11.96 -17.50
CA HIS A 246 -9.30 -12.94 -18.43
C HIS A 246 -8.66 -14.12 -17.67
N GLY A 247 -8.89 -15.35 -18.10
CA GLY A 247 -8.37 -16.55 -17.42
C GLY A 247 -8.73 -16.54 -15.93
N GLU A 248 -7.71 -16.63 -15.07
CA GLU A 248 -7.85 -16.56 -13.61
C GLU A 248 -7.61 -15.15 -13.04
N LEU A 249 -7.63 -14.09 -13.84
CA LEU A 249 -7.36 -12.72 -13.35
C LEU A 249 -8.63 -12.01 -12.87
N ILE A 250 -8.49 -11.37 -11.71
CA ILE A 250 -9.50 -10.53 -11.07
C ILE A 250 -9.04 -9.08 -11.14
N HIS A 251 -9.90 -8.21 -11.67
CA HIS A 251 -9.82 -6.77 -11.48
C HIS A 251 -10.54 -6.38 -10.19
N ILE A 252 -9.89 -5.59 -9.36
CA ILE A 252 -10.39 -5.14 -8.07
C ILE A 252 -10.45 -3.62 -8.08
N ARG A 253 -11.59 -3.05 -7.68
CA ARG A 253 -11.76 -1.62 -7.50
C ARG A 253 -12.30 -1.32 -6.11
N PHE A 254 -11.51 -0.62 -5.32
CA PHE A 254 -11.95 -0.14 -4.02
C PHE A 254 -12.82 1.12 -4.16
N SER A 255 -13.77 1.30 -3.25
CA SER A 255 -14.49 2.57 -3.14
C SER A 255 -13.64 3.68 -2.52
N LYS A 256 -12.57 3.31 -1.79
CA LYS A 256 -11.69 4.21 -1.04
C LYS A 256 -10.26 3.66 -1.06
N ARG A 257 -9.28 4.54 -0.86
CA ARG A 257 -7.87 4.13 -0.66
C ARG A 257 -7.69 3.34 0.63
N LEU A 258 -6.95 2.23 0.58
CA LEU A 258 -6.60 1.42 1.75
C LEU A 258 -5.54 2.12 2.61
N PRO A 259 -5.38 1.77 3.90
CA PRO A 259 -4.22 2.22 4.64
C PRO A 259 -2.94 1.63 4.04
N ILE A 260 -1.82 2.36 4.19
CA ILE A 260 -0.55 2.05 3.51
C ILE A 260 -0.06 0.63 3.80
N SER A 261 -0.24 0.12 5.02
CA SER A 261 0.19 -1.24 5.37
C SER A 261 -0.57 -2.29 4.58
N GLU A 262 -1.90 -2.19 4.48
CA GLU A 262 -2.73 -3.11 3.70
C GLU A 262 -2.53 -2.94 2.18
N GLU A 263 -2.23 -1.71 1.70
CA GLU A 263 -1.79 -1.50 0.31
C GLU A 263 -0.52 -2.30 0.01
N ARG A 264 0.48 -2.23 0.89
CA ARG A 264 1.75 -2.95 0.74
C ARG A 264 1.57 -4.46 0.82
N MET A 265 0.73 -4.94 1.75
CA MET A 265 0.37 -6.37 1.82
C MET A 265 -0.29 -6.84 0.53
N LEU A 266 -1.22 -6.05 -0.03
CA LEU A 266 -1.88 -6.36 -1.30
C LEU A 266 -0.87 -6.35 -2.47
N MET A 267 0.07 -5.40 -2.49
CA MET A 267 1.15 -5.34 -3.47
C MET A 267 1.98 -6.62 -3.52
N LEU A 268 2.07 -7.40 -2.45
CA LEU A 268 2.81 -8.67 -2.50
C LEU A 268 2.23 -9.65 -3.53
N PHE A 269 0.94 -9.62 -3.84
CA PHE A 269 0.31 -10.58 -4.75
C PHE A 269 -0.63 -9.96 -5.79
N ALA A 270 -0.77 -8.64 -5.78
CA ALA A 270 -1.56 -7.88 -6.74
C ALA A 270 -0.77 -6.67 -7.27
N PHE A 271 -1.08 -6.25 -8.49
CA PHE A 271 -0.48 -5.08 -9.12
C PHE A 271 -1.48 -3.91 -9.16
N PRO A 272 -1.13 -2.72 -8.68
CA PRO A 272 -2.01 -1.55 -8.77
C PRO A 272 -1.97 -0.90 -10.16
N PHE A 273 -3.03 -0.19 -10.50
CA PHE A 273 -3.13 0.58 -11.74
C PHE A 273 -2.44 1.95 -11.65
N SER A 274 -2.08 2.37 -10.43
CA SER A 274 -1.33 3.60 -10.14
C SER A 274 -0.59 3.39 -8.82
N PHE A 275 0.68 3.79 -8.73
CA PHE A 275 1.43 3.76 -7.46
C PHE A 275 1.12 4.94 -6.54
N ILE A 276 0.45 5.98 -7.04
CA ILE A 276 0.14 7.19 -6.26
C ILE A 276 -1.21 7.04 -5.57
N LYS A 277 -2.20 6.56 -6.31
CA LYS A 277 -3.57 6.38 -5.82
C LYS A 277 -4.08 4.98 -6.18
N PRO A 278 -3.61 3.95 -5.48
CA PRO A 278 -3.86 2.57 -5.86
C PRO A 278 -5.27 2.14 -5.42
N ILE A 279 -6.27 2.52 -6.23
CA ILE A 279 -7.69 2.18 -6.02
C ILE A 279 -8.11 0.99 -6.89
N GLU A 280 -7.46 0.82 -8.03
CA GLU A 280 -7.71 -0.26 -8.99
C GLU A 280 -6.49 -1.18 -9.04
N TRP A 281 -6.74 -2.48 -9.08
CA TRP A 281 -5.72 -3.52 -8.95
C TRP A 281 -6.05 -4.72 -9.81
N ILE A 282 -5.02 -5.50 -10.15
CA ILE A 282 -5.16 -6.81 -10.77
C ILE A 282 -4.47 -7.87 -9.91
N MET A 283 -5.12 -9.02 -9.74
CA MET A 283 -4.53 -10.19 -9.07
C MET A 283 -4.96 -11.49 -9.73
N SER A 284 -4.21 -12.57 -9.46
CA SER A 284 -4.65 -13.92 -9.78
C SER A 284 -5.67 -14.43 -8.76
N PHE A 285 -6.65 -15.21 -9.22
CA PHE A 285 -7.71 -15.83 -8.42
C PHE A 285 -7.14 -16.72 -7.31
N GLN A 286 -5.95 -17.31 -7.51
CA GLN A 286 -5.27 -18.11 -6.49
C GLN A 286 -4.97 -17.33 -5.19
N HIS A 287 -4.93 -16.00 -5.24
CA HIS A 287 -4.71 -15.13 -4.08
C HIS A 287 -5.99 -14.58 -3.47
N TYR A 288 -7.16 -15.04 -3.92
CA TYR A 288 -8.42 -14.51 -3.42
C TYR A 288 -8.57 -14.68 -1.90
N SER A 289 -8.14 -15.80 -1.33
CA SER A 289 -8.20 -16.03 0.12
C SER A 289 -7.27 -15.12 0.92
N ASP A 290 -6.09 -14.78 0.39
CA ASP A 290 -5.16 -13.81 1.01
C ASP A 290 -5.70 -12.39 0.91
N PHE A 291 -6.30 -12.04 -0.24
CA PHE A 291 -7.02 -10.78 -0.42
C PHE A 291 -8.15 -10.60 0.59
N ILE A 292 -8.99 -11.63 0.78
CA ILE A 292 -10.04 -11.61 1.81
C ILE A 292 -9.45 -11.35 3.20
N TRP A 293 -8.33 -12.00 3.53
CA TRP A 293 -7.68 -11.79 4.82
C TRP A 293 -7.26 -10.32 5.02
N VAL A 294 -6.67 -9.69 3.99
CA VAL A 294 -6.32 -8.26 4.03
C VAL A 294 -7.57 -7.38 4.24
N LEU A 295 -8.69 -7.69 3.58
CA LEU A 295 -9.94 -6.96 3.76
C LEU A 295 -10.51 -7.09 5.18
N GLN A 296 -10.45 -8.29 5.76
CA GLN A 296 -10.97 -8.56 7.10
C GLN A 296 -10.24 -7.75 8.18
N ARG A 297 -8.94 -7.48 8.01
CA ARG A 297 -8.19 -6.58 8.91
C ARG A 297 -8.79 -5.19 8.98
N LEU A 298 -9.43 -4.73 7.90
CA LEU A 298 -10.07 -3.43 7.79
C LEU A 298 -11.55 -3.44 8.20
N GLY A 299 -12.06 -4.57 8.70
CA GLY A 299 -13.48 -4.75 9.01
C GLY A 299 -14.36 -4.82 7.77
N ILE A 300 -13.79 -5.12 6.60
CA ILE A 300 -14.54 -5.30 5.35
C ILE A 300 -14.95 -6.76 5.24
N ASP A 301 -16.25 -7.01 5.29
CA ASP A 301 -16.83 -8.36 5.20
C ASP A 301 -17.09 -8.80 3.75
N HIS A 302 -17.39 -10.09 3.58
CA HIS A 302 -17.74 -10.67 2.28
C HIS A 302 -18.98 -10.01 1.64
N THR A 303 -19.91 -9.49 2.44
CA THR A 303 -21.12 -8.81 1.92
C THR A 303 -20.80 -7.47 1.26
N SER A 304 -19.62 -6.93 1.52
CA SER A 304 -19.14 -5.68 0.95
C SER A 304 -18.40 -5.88 -0.39
N ILE A 305 -18.24 -7.15 -0.82
CA ILE A 305 -17.60 -7.52 -2.08
C ILE A 305 -18.68 -7.72 -3.14
N LEU A 306 -18.68 -6.83 -4.13
CA LEU A 306 -19.64 -6.82 -5.23
C LEU A 306 -19.00 -7.44 -6.46
N TRP A 307 -19.44 -8.65 -6.81
CA TRP A 307 -19.03 -9.28 -8.06
C TRP A 307 -19.84 -8.73 -9.23
N GLY A 308 -19.15 -8.20 -10.24
CA GLY A 308 -19.74 -7.77 -11.49
C GLY A 308 -19.51 -8.79 -12.60
N GLU A 309 -20.46 -8.86 -13.53
CA GLU A 309 -20.28 -9.50 -14.84
C GLU A 309 -19.64 -8.50 -15.81
N LEU A 310 -18.75 -8.98 -16.71
CA LEU A 310 -18.25 -8.16 -17.80
C LEU A 310 -19.41 -7.79 -18.72
N LYS A 311 -19.81 -6.51 -18.74
CA LYS A 311 -20.55 -5.98 -19.89
C LYS A 311 -19.52 -5.70 -20.98
N PHE A 312 -19.51 -6.53 -22.01
CA PHE A 312 -18.86 -6.19 -23.25
C PHE A 312 -19.69 -5.10 -23.91
N ASP A 313 -19.11 -3.90 -24.08
CA ASP A 313 -19.57 -3.02 -25.15
C ASP A 313 -19.19 -3.72 -26.45
N ASP A 314 -20.14 -4.44 -27.05
CA ASP A 314 -20.06 -4.85 -28.43
C ASP A 314 -20.19 -3.60 -29.31
N GLY A 315 -19.11 -2.82 -29.36
CA GLY A 315 -18.92 -1.74 -30.31
C GLY A 315 -18.70 -2.31 -31.71
N VAL A 316 -19.72 -2.97 -32.27
CA VAL A 316 -19.81 -3.19 -33.71
C VAL A 316 -20.45 -1.95 -34.32
N HIS A 317 -19.60 -1.02 -34.75
CA HIS A 317 -19.96 -0.04 -35.78
C HIS A 317 -18.76 0.15 -36.71
N HIS A 318 -18.55 -0.83 -37.58
CA HIS A 318 -18.56 -0.76 -39.06
C HIS A 318 -17.64 -1.80 -39.68
#